data_AF-A0AAV0XS90-F1
#
_entry.id   AF-A0AAV0XS90-F1
#
_cell.length_a   1.000
_cell.length_b   1.000
_cell.length_c   1.000
_cell.angle_alpha   90.00
_cell.angle_beta   90.00
_cell.angle_gamma   90.00
#
_symmetry.space_group_name_H-M   'P 1'
#
loop_
_entity.id
_entity.type
_entity.pdbx_description
1 polymer ?
#
loop_
_entity_poly.entity_id
_entity_poly.type
_entity_poly.pdbx_seq_one_letter_code
_entity_poly.pdbx_strand_id
1 'polypeptide(L)' 'MSSIRRKKTVLGYAGVYYLYMNMLKARTPRSVWIKNWMSDKTKFGHLPLLQELRTNNPEDFINYLSIDGTTFDHLLSMLR' A
#
# COMPACT_ATOMS: atom_id res chain seq x y z
N MET A 1 -10.17 -33.52 36.16
CA MET A 1 -10.79 -32.82 35.00
C MET A 1 -10.37 -31.34 34.80
N SER A 2 -9.40 -30.78 35.54
CA SER A 2 -8.99 -29.35 35.43
C SER A 2 -7.93 -29.07 34.35
N SER A 3 -7.03 -30.01 34.09
CA SER A 3 -5.90 -29.86 33.14
C SER A 3 -6.36 -29.70 31.69
N ILE A 4 -7.41 -30.42 31.28
CA ILE A 4 -7.93 -30.40 29.91
C ILE A 4 -8.56 -29.04 29.56
N ARG A 5 -9.25 -28.38 30.51
CA ARG A 5 -9.78 -27.03 30.29
C ARG A 5 -8.66 -26.01 30.10
N ARG A 6 -7.61 -26.05 30.93
CA ARG A 6 -6.44 -25.16 30.79
C ARG A 6 -5.77 -25.31 29.42
N LYS A 7 -5.56 -26.55 28.94
CA LYS A 7 -4.99 -26.82 27.62
C LYS A 7 -5.84 -26.25 26.49
N LYS A 8 -7.17 -26.40 26.56
CA LYS A 8 -8.10 -25.82 25.57
C LYS A 8 -8.07 -24.29 25.58
N THR A 9 -7.99 -23.66 26.76
CA THR A 9 -7.88 -22.20 26.88
C THR A 9 -6.57 -21.68 26.29
N VAL A 10 -5.45 -22.35 26.56
CA VAL A 10 -4.13 -21.98 26.00
C VAL A 10 -4.11 -22.12 24.48
N LEU A 11 -4.68 -23.20 23.94
CA LEU A 11 -4.82 -23.39 22.49
C LEU A 11 -5.69 -22.30 21.85
N GLY A 12 -6.76 -21.88 22.53
CA GLY A 12 -7.59 -20.75 22.10
C GLY A 12 -6.80 -19.45 22.00
N TYR A 13 -6.02 -19.11 23.04
CA TYR A 13 -5.17 -17.91 23.03
C TYR A 13 -4.09 -17.98 21.94
N ALA A 14 -3.46 -19.14 21.73
CA ALA A 14 -2.47 -19.33 20.67
C ALA A 14 -3.09 -19.15 19.27
N GLY A 15 -4.30 -19.65 19.06
CA GLY A 15 -5.05 -19.47 17.82
C GLY A 15 -5.39 -18.00 17.54
N VAL A 16 -5.87 -17.28 18.54
CA VAL A 16 -6.15 -15.82 18.43
C VAL A 16 -4.87 -15.04 18.13
N TYR A 17 -3.76 -15.37 18.79
CA TYR A 17 -2.47 -14.73 18.55
C TYR A 17 -1.95 -14.97 17.13
N TYR A 18 -2.05 -16.20 16.62
CA TYR A 18 -1.67 -16.54 15.26
C TYR A 18 -2.50 -15.76 14.22
N LEU A 19 -3.82 -15.67 14.42
CA LEU A 19 -4.71 -14.89 13.55
C LEU A 19 -4.35 -13.40 13.55
N TYR A 20 -4.05 -12.83 14.72
CA TYR A 20 -3.63 -11.44 14.85
C TYR A 20 -2.32 -11.16 14.08
N MET A 21 -1.32 -12.02 14.24
CA MET A 21 -0.04 -11.89 13.53
C MET A 21 -0.20 -12.03 12.01
N ASN A 22 -1.11 -12.88 11.55
CA ASN A 22 -1.39 -13.04 10.12
C ASN A 22 -2.09 -11.81 9.52
N MET A 23 -3.02 -11.18 10.27
CA MET A 23 -3.65 -9.92 9.87
C MET A 23 -2.65 -8.76 9.81
N LEU A 24 -1.66 -8.73 10.71
CA LEU A 24 -0.59 -7.74 10.67
C LEU A 24 0.33 -7.94 9.44
N LYS A 25 0.66 -9.19 9.09
CA LYS A 25 1.42 -9.50 7.86
C LYS A 25 0.69 -9.11 6.58
N ALA A 26 -0.64 -9.28 6.55
CA ALA A 26 -1.45 -8.95 5.37
C ALA A 26 -1.58 -7.44 5.13
N ARG A 27 -1.29 -6.60 6.13
CA ARG A 27 -1.14 -5.16 5.92
C ARG A 27 0.25 -4.91 5.35
N THR A 28 0.38 -5.02 4.02
CA THR A 28 1.48 -4.35 3.32
C THR A 28 1.50 -2.90 3.79
N PRO A 29 2.60 -2.40 4.37
CA PRO A 29 2.66 -0.99 4.76
C PRO A 29 2.40 -0.19 3.49
N ARG A 30 1.29 0.57 3.47
CA ARG A 30 1.08 1.53 2.38
C ARG A 30 2.35 2.34 2.26
N SER A 31 2.88 2.41 1.04
CA SER A 31 4.05 3.20 0.70
C SER A 31 3.99 4.54 1.44
N VAL A 32 5.06 4.86 2.17
CA VAL A 32 5.19 6.11 2.94
C VAL A 32 4.88 7.31 2.04
N TRP A 33 5.13 7.17 0.74
CA TRP A 33 4.79 8.14 -0.29
C TRP A 33 3.31 8.52 -0.30
N ILE A 34 2.35 7.58 -0.27
CA ILE A 34 0.91 7.94 -0.33
C ILE A 34 0.50 8.76 0.90
N LYS A 35 1.08 8.48 2.07
CA LYS A 35 0.83 9.24 3.30
C LYS A 35 1.42 10.65 3.22
N ASN A 36 2.64 10.77 2.72
CA ASN A 36 3.31 12.06 2.57
C ASN A 36 2.64 12.90 1.46
N TRP A 37 2.26 12.27 0.35
CA TRP A 37 1.50 12.87 -0.75
C TRP A 37 0.24 13.57 -0.28
N MET A 38 -0.57 12.94 0.56
CA MET A 38 -1.83 13.53 1.00
C MET A 38 -1.60 14.84 1.77
N SER A 39 -0.43 14.96 2.41
CA SER A 39 0.01 16.18 3.12
C SER A 39 0.63 17.21 2.16
N ASP A 40 1.36 16.76 1.14
CA ASP A 40 2.11 17.63 0.22
C ASP A 40 1.31 18.10 -1.01
N LYS A 41 0.23 17.40 -1.40
CA LYS A 41 -0.65 17.77 -2.53
C LYS A 41 -1.26 19.17 -2.39
N THR A 42 -1.51 19.61 -1.17
CA THR A 42 -2.01 20.97 -0.90
C THR A 42 -0.94 22.04 -1.08
N LYS A 43 0.35 21.64 -1.01
CA LYS A 43 1.52 22.51 -1.06
C LYS A 43 2.13 22.57 -2.46
N PHE A 44 2.16 21.44 -3.15
CA PHE A 44 2.60 21.30 -4.53
C PHE A 44 1.42 20.77 -5.33
N GLY A 45 0.93 21.55 -6.30
CA GLY A 45 -0.17 21.11 -7.16
C GLY A 45 0.14 19.82 -7.94
N HIS A 46 -0.73 19.45 -8.88
CA HIS A 46 -0.63 18.16 -9.58
C HIS A 46 0.65 17.95 -10.41
N LEU A 47 1.27 19.02 -10.93
CA LEU A 47 2.42 18.93 -11.84
C LEU A 47 3.76 18.60 -11.15
N PRO A 48 4.17 19.32 -10.07
CA PRO A 48 5.39 18.96 -9.34
C PRO A 48 5.34 17.53 -8.81
N LEU A 49 4.15 17.07 -8.41
CA LEU A 49 3.92 15.72 -7.92
C LEU A 49 4.22 14.64 -8.96
N LEU A 50 3.75 14.83 -10.20
CA LEU A 50 4.03 13.90 -11.30
C LEU A 50 5.53 13.82 -11.59
N GLN A 51 6.23 14.95 -11.45
CA GLN A 51 7.67 15.02 -11.65
C GLN A 51 8.43 14.28 -10.54
N GLU A 52 8.00 14.43 -9.29
CA GLU A 52 8.58 13.75 -8.13
C GLU A 52 8.30 12.23 -8.14
N LEU A 53 7.08 11.83 -8.50
CA LEU A 53 6.71 10.44 -8.74
C LEU A 53 7.56 9.80 -9.83
N ARG A 54 7.68 10.45 -11.00
CA ARG A 54 8.48 9.95 -12.12
C ARG A 54 9.95 9.78 -11.75
N THR A 55 10.48 10.62 -10.85
CA THR A 55 11.89 10.63 -10.48
C THR A 55 12.20 9.66 -9.33
N ASN A 56 11.34 9.58 -8.32
CA ASN A 56 11.62 8.85 -7.08
C ASN A 56 10.87 7.51 -6.96
N ASN A 57 9.69 7.36 -7.57
CA ASN A 57 8.85 6.16 -7.45
C ASN A 57 8.09 5.88 -8.77
N PRO A 58 8.79 5.39 -9.82
CA PRO A 58 8.20 5.21 -11.16
C PRO A 58 7.08 4.16 -11.20
N GLU A 59 7.09 3.17 -10.30
CA GLU A 59 5.98 2.21 -10.19
C GLU A 59 4.69 2.85 -9.63
N ASP A 60 4.83 3.73 -8.63
CA ASP A 60 3.71 4.48 -8.07
C ASP A 60 3.23 5.59 -9.03
N PHE A 61 4.08 6.06 -9.95
CA PHE A 61 3.69 7.00 -11.01
C PHE A 61 2.63 6.39 -11.95
N ILE A 62 2.85 5.14 -12.37
CA ILE A 62 1.91 4.38 -13.19
C ILE A 62 0.60 4.16 -12.41
N ASN A 63 0.72 3.85 -11.12
CA ASN A 63 -0.41 3.60 -10.23
C ASN A 63 -1.24 4.89 -9.99
N TYR A 64 -0.57 6.03 -9.78
CA TYR A 64 -1.18 7.35 -9.61
C TYR A 64 -1.94 7.79 -10.85
N LEU A 65 -1.37 7.52 -12.04
CA LEU A 65 -2.07 7.77 -13.29
C LEU A 65 -3.18 6.74 -13.56
N SER A 66 -3.14 5.57 -12.91
CA SER A 66 -4.06 4.44 -13.12
C SER A 66 -4.26 4.12 -14.62
N ILE A 67 -3.21 4.35 -15.38
CA ILE A 67 -3.17 4.19 -16.82
C ILE A 67 -2.30 2.97 -17.09
N ASP A 68 -2.85 2.02 -17.83
CA ASP A 68 -2.07 0.90 -18.37
C ASP A 68 -0.92 1.45 -19.22
N GLY A 69 0.25 0.80 -19.15
CA GLY A 69 1.46 1.26 -19.85
C GLY A 69 1.23 1.50 -21.35
N THR A 70 0.42 0.66 -21.99
CA THR A 70 0.08 0.84 -23.42
C THR A 70 -0.78 2.08 -23.67
N THR A 71 -1.66 2.42 -22.72
CA THR A 71 -2.50 3.61 -22.77
C THR A 71 -1.68 4.87 -22.54
N PHE A 72 -0.66 4.81 -21.68
CA PHE A 72 0.28 5.93 -21.48
C PHE A 72 1.06 6.23 -22.76
N ASP A 73 1.65 5.20 -23.38
CA ASP A 73 2.44 5.35 -24.61
C ASP A 73 1.57 5.87 -25.76
N HIS A 74 0.33 5.39 -25.88
CA HIS A 74 -0.64 5.87 -26.86
C HIS A 74 -0.97 7.35 -26.65
N LEU A 75 -1.25 7.78 -25.41
CA LEU A 75 -1.50 9.19 -25.10
C LEU A 75 -0.27 10.07 -25.36
N LEU A 76 0.93 9.59 -25.03
CA LEU A 76 2.18 10.29 -25.29
C LEU A 76 2.43 10.48 -26.79
N SER A 77 2.05 9.48 -27.61
CA SER A 77 2.19 9.54 -29.07
C SER A 77 1.30 10.60 -29.73
N MET A 78 0.16 10.96 -29.12
CA MET A 78 -0.74 12.00 -29.65
C MET A 78 -0.25 13.42 -29.40
N LEU A 79 0.67 13.61 -28.44
CA LEU A 79 1.26 14.92 -28.12
C LEU A 79 2.50 15.24 -28.95
N ARG A 80 2.98 14.28 -29.77
CA ARG A 80 4.18 14.38 -30.59
C ARG A 80 3.83 14.69 -32.04
#